data_AF-A0A849T4D1-F1
#
_entry.id   AF-A0A849T4D1-F1
#
_cell.length_a   1.000
_cell.length_b   1.000
_cell.length_c   1.000
_cell.angle_alpha   90.00
_cell.angle_beta   90.00
_cell.angle_gamma   90.00
#
_symmetry.space_group_name_H-M   'P 1'
#
loop_
_entity.id
_entity.type
_entity.pdbx_description
1 polymer ?
#
loop_
_entity_poly.entity_id
_entity_poly.type
_entity_poly.pdbx_seq_one_letter_code
_entity_poly.pdbx_strand_id
1 'polypeptide(L)'
;MKSFLMALTLLAGFNVHASTIDGYTLPITGEKTEQNFTMNSVQTRTEYRNETIAKTCYRTVADGYQTICRQEPENYCYEDSQSRRICGVRYVNRCRNEIRYRTDAYTCYETVSIPYEVFSHNVQANVNVVVASVPGTVTAPHNTCLIDFTLSGDAFKALANCTEFIILAKSSAAESRQGATVVQDRSLELTLLDALAVAAPTKNGISEMRLEGQTLVFRAGDLTKNPNFSLKLNVERRNLLKKDETLINRNLAPNEYTFLKSSEESGLVKIDLSKLLGGINTKKKHVLKVDLNVLLNTSAALNRSLPNLSASESITVNN
;
A
#
# COMPACT_ATOMS: atom_id res chain seq x y z
N MET A 1 -27.78 25.45 5.77
CA MET A 1 -28.48 24.26 5.24
C MET A 1 -27.43 23.24 4.86
N LYS A 2 -27.36 22.12 5.59
CA LYS A 2 -26.35 21.07 5.44
C LYS A 2 -26.80 20.11 4.34
N SER A 3 -26.06 20.06 3.25
CA SER A 3 -26.31 19.12 2.16
C SER A 3 -25.79 17.74 2.53
N PHE A 4 -26.74 16.83 2.70
CA PHE A 4 -26.57 15.38 2.83
C PHE A 4 -26.11 14.84 1.48
N LEU A 5 -24.83 14.48 1.35
CA LEU A 5 -24.30 13.72 0.22
C LEU A 5 -24.03 12.30 0.74
N MET A 6 -25.09 11.49 0.71
CA MET A 6 -25.06 10.08 1.05
C MET A 6 -24.45 9.34 -0.15
N ALA A 7 -23.14 9.10 -0.08
CA ALA A 7 -22.43 8.27 -1.04
C ALA A 7 -22.88 6.81 -0.85
N LEU A 8 -23.64 6.34 -1.83
CA LEU A 8 -24.02 4.96 -2.05
C LEU A 8 -22.76 4.18 -2.50
N THR A 9 -21.89 3.81 -1.57
CA THR A 9 -20.84 2.81 -1.81
C THR A 9 -21.50 1.43 -1.88
N LEU A 10 -21.91 1.07 -3.10
CA LEU A 10 -22.29 -0.30 -3.44
C LEU A 10 -21.17 -1.24 -2.99
N LEU A 11 -21.59 -2.18 -2.16
CA LEU A 11 -21.02 -3.51 -1.93
C LEU A 11 -20.27 -4.04 -3.16
N ALA A 12 -18.97 -3.79 -3.24
CA ALA A 12 -18.06 -4.76 -3.81
C ALA A 12 -18.11 -5.95 -2.85
N GLY A 13 -18.98 -6.92 -3.16
CA GLY A 13 -19.03 -8.18 -2.46
C GLY A 13 -17.64 -8.79 -2.49
N PHE A 14 -16.98 -8.79 -1.33
CA PHE A 14 -15.84 -9.63 -1.08
C PHE A 14 -16.29 -11.06 -1.38
N ASN A 15 -15.84 -11.62 -2.50
CA ASN A 15 -15.82 -13.07 -2.68
C ASN A 15 -14.82 -13.59 -1.65
N VAL A 16 -15.27 -13.81 -0.43
CA VAL A 16 -14.48 -14.45 0.62
C VAL A 16 -14.36 -15.91 0.18
N HIS A 17 -13.23 -16.24 -0.43
CA HIS A 17 -12.85 -17.56 -0.91
C HIS A 17 -12.85 -18.57 0.24
N ALA A 18 -13.54 -19.71 0.11
CA ALA A 18 -13.60 -20.73 1.16
C ALA A 18 -12.52 -21.81 1.02
N SER A 19 -11.27 -21.41 0.77
CA SER A 19 -10.15 -22.27 1.17
C SER A 19 -10.16 -22.35 2.70
N THR A 20 -9.95 -23.55 3.26
CA THR A 20 -9.83 -23.64 4.73
C THR A 20 -8.53 -22.99 5.18
N ILE A 21 -8.51 -22.53 6.42
CA ILE A 21 -7.35 -21.90 7.04
C ILE A 21 -6.97 -22.72 8.27
N ASP A 22 -5.69 -23.07 8.37
CA ASP A 22 -5.09 -23.64 9.56
C ASP A 22 -3.97 -22.73 10.07
N GLY A 23 -3.77 -22.72 11.39
CA GLY A 23 -2.90 -21.79 12.08
C GLY A 23 -2.12 -22.46 13.19
N TYR A 24 -0.84 -22.10 13.30
CA TYR A 24 0.03 -22.53 14.39
C TYR A 24 0.81 -21.33 14.91
N THR A 25 0.95 -21.20 16.23
CA THR A 25 1.72 -20.11 16.84
C THR A 25 2.86 -20.69 17.66
N LEU A 26 4.09 -20.24 17.36
CA LEU A 26 5.30 -20.61 18.06
C LEU A 26 5.78 -19.45 18.95
N PRO A 27 5.78 -19.60 20.29
CA PRO A 27 6.39 -18.61 21.18
C PRO A 27 7.92 -18.71 21.17
N ILE A 28 8.61 -17.58 21.24
CA ILE A 28 10.06 -17.53 21.42
C ILE A 28 10.38 -17.56 22.93
N THR A 29 11.05 -18.61 23.39
CA THR A 29 11.29 -18.87 24.81
C THR A 29 12.65 -18.39 25.32
N GLY A 30 13.61 -18.12 24.43
CA GLY A 30 14.98 -17.75 24.79
C GLY A 30 16.01 -18.83 24.46
N GLU A 31 15.59 -20.09 24.41
CA GLU A 31 16.46 -21.22 24.11
C GLU A 31 16.42 -21.58 22.62
N LYS A 32 17.49 -22.24 22.14
CA LYS A 32 17.48 -22.85 20.80
C LYS A 32 16.31 -23.83 20.75
N THR A 33 15.36 -23.55 19.88
CA THR A 33 14.12 -24.31 19.78
C THR A 33 14.06 -24.96 18.40
N GLU A 34 13.82 -26.26 18.36
CA GLU A 34 13.45 -26.97 17.13
C GLU A 34 12.04 -27.48 17.29
N GLN A 35 11.14 -27.06 16.40
CA GLN A 35 9.74 -27.43 16.44
C GLN A 35 9.32 -28.01 15.10
N ASN A 36 8.66 -29.16 15.17
CA ASN A 36 8.01 -29.80 14.03
C ASN A 36 6.50 -29.77 14.26
N PHE A 37 5.74 -29.41 13.23
CA PHE A 37 4.29 -29.47 13.24
C PHE A 37 3.75 -29.68 11.84
N THR A 38 2.52 -30.15 11.76
CA THR A 38 1.80 -30.37 10.49
C THR A 38 0.57 -29.48 10.47
N MET A 39 0.35 -28.79 9.35
CA MET A 39 -0.83 -27.98 9.10
C MET A 39 -1.64 -28.58 7.95
N ASN A 40 -2.96 -28.49 8.00
CA ASN A 40 -3.84 -29.07 7.01
C ASN A 40 -4.83 -28.04 6.45
N SER A 41 -4.98 -28.01 5.14
CA SER A 41 -5.85 -27.06 4.45
C SER A 41 -6.50 -27.73 3.24
N VAL A 42 -7.55 -27.11 2.70
CA VAL A 42 -8.25 -27.54 1.50
C VAL A 42 -8.19 -26.41 0.48
N GLN A 43 -7.67 -26.70 -0.70
CA GLN A 43 -7.68 -25.79 -1.83
C GLN A 43 -8.97 -25.98 -2.62
N THR A 44 -9.71 -24.89 -2.81
CA THR A 44 -10.88 -24.83 -3.69
C THR A 44 -10.56 -23.99 -4.93
N ARG A 45 -11.36 -24.14 -5.99
CA ARG A 45 -11.32 -23.27 -7.17
C ARG A 45 -12.72 -22.77 -7.48
N THR A 46 -12.79 -21.58 -8.08
CA THR A 46 -14.06 -21.01 -8.54
C THR A 46 -14.35 -21.51 -9.95
N GLU A 47 -15.54 -22.08 -10.12
CA GLU A 47 -16.11 -22.38 -11.42
C GLU A 47 -17.36 -21.53 -11.64
N TYR A 48 -17.81 -21.45 -12.89
CA TYR A 48 -18.95 -20.63 -13.27
C TYR A 48 -19.98 -21.51 -13.97
N ARG A 49 -21.25 -21.35 -13.57
CA ARG A 49 -22.38 -21.95 -14.30
C ARG A 49 -23.26 -20.85 -14.86
N ASN A 50 -23.75 -21.08 -16.07
CA ASN A 50 -24.70 -20.19 -16.71
C ASN A 50 -26.11 -20.53 -16.23
N GLU A 51 -26.79 -19.56 -15.63
CA GLU A 51 -28.19 -19.68 -15.26
C GLU A 51 -29.03 -18.69 -16.06
N THR A 52 -30.21 -19.14 -16.48
CA THR A 52 -31.17 -18.28 -17.16
C THR A 52 -32.14 -17.75 -16.12
N ILE A 53 -32.02 -16.46 -15.78
CA ILE A 53 -32.87 -15.83 -14.78
C ILE A 53 -33.95 -14.99 -15.46
N ALA A 54 -35.14 -14.99 -14.87
CA ALA A 54 -36.22 -14.12 -15.30
C ALA A 54 -35.93 -12.68 -14.86
N LYS A 55 -36.17 -11.74 -15.76
CA LYS A 55 -36.04 -10.30 -15.53
C LYS A 55 -37.21 -9.55 -16.16
N THR A 56 -37.57 -8.41 -15.59
CA THR A 56 -38.58 -7.54 -16.18
C THR A 56 -37.95 -6.66 -17.26
N CYS A 57 -38.40 -6.85 -18.50
CA CYS A 57 -38.09 -5.98 -19.62
C CYS A 57 -39.29 -5.08 -19.94
N TYR A 58 -39.03 -4.05 -20.74
CA TYR A 58 -40.04 -3.07 -21.14
C TYR A 58 -40.06 -2.96 -22.66
N ARG A 59 -41.27 -2.90 -23.24
CA ARG A 59 -41.46 -2.63 -24.67
C ARG A 59 -42.46 -1.50 -24.85
N THR A 60 -42.27 -0.74 -25.92
CA THR A 60 -43.20 0.32 -26.31
C THR A 60 -44.29 -0.28 -27.20
N VAL A 61 -45.55 -0.15 -26.79
CA VAL A 61 -46.71 -0.62 -27.55
C VAL A 61 -47.63 0.54 -27.89
N ALA A 62 -48.29 0.48 -29.07
CA ALA A 62 -49.27 1.47 -29.45
C ALA A 62 -50.52 1.36 -28.54
N ASP A 63 -50.94 2.48 -27.97
CA ASP A 63 -52.02 2.64 -26.99
C ASP A 63 -53.10 3.58 -27.54
N GLY A 64 -53.49 3.33 -28.79
CA GLY A 64 -54.50 4.08 -29.52
C GLY A 64 -53.99 5.38 -30.14
N TYR A 65 -54.93 6.27 -30.47
CA TYR A 65 -54.66 7.59 -31.01
C TYR A 65 -55.08 8.65 -30.02
N GLN A 66 -54.30 9.72 -29.92
CA GLN A 66 -54.69 10.93 -29.20
C GLN A 66 -54.82 12.07 -30.21
N THR A 67 -55.96 12.76 -30.18
CA THR A 67 -56.11 14.01 -30.92
C THR A 67 -55.29 15.10 -30.25
N ILE A 68 -54.22 15.54 -30.90
CA ILE A 68 -53.40 16.66 -30.45
C ILE A 68 -53.73 17.84 -31.35
N CYS A 69 -54.24 18.90 -30.74
CA CYS A 69 -54.50 20.18 -31.41
C CYS A 69 -53.33 21.11 -31.16
N ARG A 70 -52.68 21.58 -32.22
CA ARG A 70 -51.62 22.59 -32.14
C ARG A 70 -52.05 23.83 -32.90
N GLN A 71 -51.68 25.00 -32.38
CA GLN A 71 -51.84 26.24 -33.13
C GLN A 71 -50.77 26.30 -34.21
N GLU A 72 -51.19 26.15 -35.46
CA GLU A 72 -50.31 26.28 -36.62
C GLU A 72 -50.58 27.64 -37.30
N PRO A 73 -49.54 28.40 -37.68
CA PRO A 73 -49.72 29.64 -38.43
C PRO A 73 -50.24 29.35 -39.85
N GLU A 74 -51.28 30.04 -40.26
CA GLU A 74 -51.88 29.98 -41.59
C GLU A 74 -51.88 31.38 -42.20
N ASN A 75 -51.30 31.50 -43.40
CA ASN A 75 -51.35 32.75 -44.16
C ASN A 75 -52.75 32.92 -44.73
N TYR A 76 -53.38 34.05 -44.43
CA TYR A 76 -54.64 34.44 -45.03
C TYR A 76 -54.45 35.79 -45.72
N CYS A 77 -55.11 35.97 -46.86
CA CYS A 77 -55.19 37.24 -47.53
C CYS A 77 -56.65 37.58 -47.78
N TYR A 78 -57.02 38.84 -47.59
CA TYR A 78 -58.32 39.37 -47.98
C TYR A 78 -58.13 40.67 -48.76
N GLU A 79 -59.11 41.03 -49.58
CA GLU A 79 -59.15 42.34 -50.21
C GLU A 79 -59.89 43.32 -49.30
N ASP A 80 -59.30 44.49 -49.07
CA ASP A 80 -60.01 45.57 -48.40
C ASP A 80 -61.03 46.25 -49.34
N SER A 81 -61.83 47.17 -48.81
CA SER A 81 -62.82 47.93 -49.60
C SER A 81 -62.22 48.80 -50.71
N GLN A 82 -60.90 48.93 -50.77
CA GLN A 82 -60.14 49.64 -51.80
C GLN A 82 -59.47 48.67 -52.79
N SER A 83 -59.86 47.39 -52.80
CA SER A 83 -59.30 46.33 -53.66
C SER A 83 -57.80 46.08 -53.44
N ARG A 84 -57.27 46.37 -52.24
CA ARG A 84 -55.87 46.04 -51.90
C ARG A 84 -55.84 44.70 -51.19
N ARG A 85 -54.97 43.80 -51.66
CA ARG A 85 -54.76 42.48 -51.05
C ARG A 85 -53.87 42.61 -49.81
N ILE A 86 -54.48 42.52 -48.63
CA ILE A 86 -53.78 42.50 -47.34
C ILE A 86 -53.58 41.05 -46.93
N CYS A 87 -52.33 40.65 -46.70
CA CYS A 87 -51.98 39.31 -46.23
C CYS A 87 -51.45 39.37 -44.80
N GLY A 88 -51.88 38.43 -43.96
CA GLY A 88 -51.41 38.27 -42.58
C GLY A 88 -51.33 36.82 -42.18
N VAL A 89 -50.70 36.55 -41.03
CA VAL A 89 -50.68 35.23 -40.41
C VAL A 89 -51.76 35.19 -39.35
N ARG A 90 -52.64 34.18 -39.42
CA ARG A 90 -53.55 33.84 -38.32
C ARG A 90 -53.18 32.47 -37.76
N TYR A 91 -53.31 32.25 -36.46
CA TYR A 91 -53.08 30.93 -35.89
C TYR A 91 -54.40 30.14 -35.91
N VAL A 92 -54.38 28.98 -36.57
CA VAL A 92 -55.52 28.07 -36.61
C VAL A 92 -55.20 26.81 -35.81
N ASN A 93 -56.17 26.33 -35.03
CA ASN A 93 -56.05 25.06 -34.33
C ASN A 93 -56.19 23.93 -35.33
N ARG A 94 -55.08 23.26 -35.65
CA ARG A 94 -55.08 22.04 -36.45
C ARG A 94 -54.93 20.85 -35.51
N CYS A 95 -55.96 20.02 -35.49
CA CYS A 95 -55.99 18.79 -34.71
C CYS A 95 -55.59 17.63 -35.60
N ARG A 96 -54.60 16.84 -35.17
CA ARG A 96 -54.20 15.61 -35.85
C ARG A 96 -54.24 14.46 -34.84
N ASN A 97 -54.62 13.29 -35.32
CA ASN A 97 -54.57 12.08 -34.52
C ASN A 97 -53.13 11.55 -34.58
N GLU A 98 -52.42 11.66 -33.47
CA GLU A 98 -51.07 11.09 -33.30
C GLU A 98 -51.20 9.75 -32.57
N ILE A 99 -50.39 8.76 -32.95
CA ILE A 99 -50.34 7.46 -32.25
C ILE A 99 -49.79 7.70 -30.84
N ARG A 100 -50.54 7.27 -29.83
CA ARG A 100 -50.07 7.26 -28.44
C ARG A 100 -49.32 5.96 -28.19
N TYR A 101 -48.22 6.03 -27.45
CA TYR A 101 -47.46 4.86 -27.04
C TYR A 101 -47.48 4.73 -25.52
N ARG A 102 -47.52 3.50 -25.01
CA ARG A 102 -47.31 3.19 -23.60
C ARG A 102 -46.21 2.14 -23.44
N THR A 103 -45.65 2.09 -22.23
CA THR A 103 -44.62 1.13 -21.88
C THR A 103 -45.26 -0.05 -21.16
N ASP A 104 -45.19 -1.24 -21.77
CA ASP A 104 -45.68 -2.49 -21.18
C ASP A 104 -44.50 -3.32 -20.65
N ALA A 105 -44.60 -3.73 -19.39
CA ALA A 105 -43.67 -4.66 -18.77
C ALA A 105 -43.94 -6.09 -19.25
N TYR A 106 -42.89 -6.86 -19.50
CA TYR A 106 -42.98 -8.29 -19.82
C TYR A 106 -41.77 -9.04 -19.25
N THR A 107 -41.94 -10.34 -18.99
CA THR A 107 -40.85 -11.19 -18.54
C THR A 107 -39.93 -11.50 -19.72
N CYS A 108 -38.67 -11.11 -19.59
CA CYS A 108 -37.58 -11.55 -20.45
C CYS A 108 -36.62 -12.43 -19.65
N TYR A 109 -35.69 -13.06 -20.35
CA TYR A 109 -34.67 -13.90 -19.74
C TYR A 109 -33.30 -13.36 -20.09
N GLU A 110 -32.40 -13.33 -19.10
CA GLU A 110 -30.99 -13.08 -19.32
C GLU A 110 -30.16 -14.24 -18.78
N THR A 111 -29.11 -14.60 -19.51
CA THR A 111 -28.14 -15.59 -19.04
C THR A 111 -27.11 -14.87 -18.18
N VAL A 112 -27.05 -15.25 -16.90
CA VAL A 112 -26.06 -14.75 -15.94
C VAL A 112 -25.06 -15.86 -15.62
N SER A 113 -23.81 -15.46 -15.40
CA SER A 113 -22.75 -16.34 -14.91
C SER A 113 -22.72 -16.28 -13.39
N ILE A 114 -23.02 -17.39 -12.72
CA ILE A 114 -23.01 -17.49 -11.26
C ILE A 114 -21.77 -18.27 -10.82
N PRO A 115 -20.89 -17.69 -9.99
CA PRO A 115 -19.74 -18.40 -9.44
C PRO A 115 -20.18 -19.43 -8.40
N TYR A 116 -19.53 -20.59 -8.38
CA TYR A 116 -19.64 -21.58 -7.31
C TYR A 116 -18.28 -22.21 -7.02
N GLU A 117 -18.11 -22.76 -5.82
CA GLU A 117 -16.85 -23.34 -5.36
C GLU A 117 -16.80 -24.85 -5.59
N VAL A 118 -15.64 -25.31 -6.05
CA VAL A 118 -15.36 -26.72 -6.29
C VAL A 118 -14.10 -27.12 -5.57
N PHE A 119 -14.16 -28.25 -4.89
CA PHE A 119 -12.98 -28.88 -4.29
C PHE A 119 -11.91 -29.11 -5.36
N SER A 120 -10.67 -28.68 -5.08
CA SER A 120 -9.53 -28.98 -5.95
C SER A 120 -8.72 -30.14 -5.39
N HIS A 121 -8.15 -29.95 -4.20
CA HIS A 121 -7.30 -30.95 -3.54
C HIS A 121 -7.08 -30.60 -2.06
N ASN A 122 -6.61 -31.57 -1.30
CA ASN A 122 -6.16 -31.36 0.09
C ASN A 122 -4.71 -30.86 0.08
N VAL A 123 -4.34 -30.12 1.12
CA VAL A 123 -3.00 -29.58 1.32
C VAL A 123 -2.53 -29.95 2.71
N GLN A 124 -1.34 -30.53 2.80
CA GLN A 124 -0.68 -30.83 4.05
C GLN A 124 0.69 -30.17 4.05
N ALA A 125 0.96 -29.28 5.01
CA ALA A 125 2.27 -28.68 5.18
C ALA A 125 2.98 -29.30 6.39
N ASN A 126 4.11 -29.97 6.17
CA ASN A 126 5.00 -30.42 7.23
C ASN A 126 6.05 -29.32 7.45
N VAL A 127 6.00 -28.68 8.61
CA VAL A 127 6.82 -27.50 8.91
C VAL A 127 7.85 -27.85 9.97
N ASN A 128 9.12 -27.69 9.62
CA ASN A 128 10.26 -27.73 10.52
C ASN A 128 10.77 -26.31 10.75
N VAL A 129 10.81 -25.88 12.01
CA VAL A 129 11.30 -24.55 12.40
C VAL A 129 12.46 -24.73 13.36
N VAL A 130 13.59 -24.13 13.01
CA VAL A 130 14.79 -24.07 13.85
C VAL A 130 15.04 -22.62 14.24
N VAL A 131 14.90 -22.30 15.52
CA VAL A 131 15.16 -20.98 16.07
C VAL A 131 16.58 -20.94 16.64
N ALA A 132 17.41 -20.03 16.14
CA ALA A 132 18.72 -19.76 16.73
C ALA A 132 18.61 -19.25 18.17
N SER A 133 19.69 -19.40 18.95
CA SER A 133 19.76 -18.87 20.31
C SER A 133 19.53 -17.35 20.34
N VAL A 134 18.81 -16.87 21.35
CA VAL A 134 18.58 -15.45 21.55
C VAL A 134 19.90 -14.70 21.74
N PRO A 135 20.09 -13.51 21.13
CA PRO A 135 21.23 -12.65 21.41
C PRO A 135 21.33 -12.33 22.91
N GLY A 136 22.50 -12.51 23.50
CA GLY A 136 22.72 -12.27 24.94
C GLY A 136 22.53 -10.81 25.38
N THR A 137 22.30 -9.87 24.45
CA THR A 137 21.97 -8.47 24.73
C THR A 137 20.50 -8.25 25.09
N VAL A 138 19.62 -9.21 24.80
CA VAL A 138 18.18 -9.12 25.10
C VAL A 138 17.88 -9.96 26.34
N THR A 139 17.35 -9.34 27.39
CA THR A 139 17.05 -10.02 28.66
C THR A 139 15.68 -10.69 28.64
N ALA A 140 15.60 -11.93 29.11
CA ALA A 140 14.36 -12.65 29.33
C ALA A 140 13.43 -11.93 30.34
N PRO A 141 12.11 -12.14 30.29
CA PRO A 141 11.39 -13.12 29.47
C PRO A 141 10.93 -12.59 28.09
N HIS A 142 10.92 -13.45 27.08
CA HIS A 142 10.57 -13.14 25.67
C HIS A 142 9.15 -13.55 25.27
N ASN A 143 8.30 -13.76 26.27
CA ASN A 143 6.94 -14.30 26.18
C ASN A 143 5.95 -13.45 25.36
N THR A 144 6.36 -12.28 24.86
CA THR A 144 5.57 -11.43 23.97
C THR A 144 5.87 -11.66 22.48
N CYS A 145 6.97 -12.37 22.16
CA CYS A 145 7.39 -12.62 20.80
C CYS A 145 6.79 -13.93 20.28
N LEU A 146 5.87 -13.81 19.32
CA LEU A 146 5.13 -14.91 18.73
C LEU A 146 5.37 -14.96 17.22
N ILE A 147 5.50 -16.17 16.67
CA ILE A 147 5.53 -16.42 15.23
C ILE A 147 4.27 -17.16 14.84
N ASP A 148 3.43 -16.50 14.04
CA ASP A 148 2.20 -17.05 13.49
C ASP A 148 2.47 -17.69 12.13
N PHE A 149 2.14 -18.96 12.00
CA PHE A 149 2.13 -19.71 10.76
C PHE A 149 0.69 -19.87 10.31
N THR A 150 0.44 -19.67 9.02
CA THR A 150 -0.88 -19.79 8.43
C THR A 150 -0.79 -20.55 7.12
N LEU A 151 -1.64 -21.56 6.96
CA LEU A 151 -1.85 -22.28 5.71
C LEU A 151 -3.27 -22.01 5.23
N SER A 152 -3.43 -21.36 4.08
CA SER A 152 -4.72 -21.04 3.47
C SER A 152 -4.76 -21.53 2.04
N GLY A 153 -5.54 -22.58 1.77
CA GLY A 153 -5.39 -23.34 0.54
C GLY A 153 -3.95 -23.85 0.42
N ASP A 154 -3.29 -23.56 -0.70
CA ASP A 154 -1.87 -23.85 -0.97
C ASP A 154 -0.89 -22.80 -0.38
N ALA A 155 -1.41 -21.68 0.12
CA ALA A 155 -0.58 -20.54 0.52
C ALA A 155 -0.12 -20.68 1.97
N PHE A 156 1.17 -20.96 2.15
CA PHE A 156 1.85 -20.92 3.45
C PHE A 156 2.44 -19.53 3.73
N LYS A 157 2.22 -19.02 4.94
CA LYS A 157 2.77 -17.74 5.41
C LYS A 157 3.28 -17.89 6.84
N ALA A 158 4.39 -17.20 7.14
CA ALA A 158 4.92 -17.03 8.49
C ALA A 158 5.07 -15.54 8.78
N LEU A 159 4.55 -15.08 9.93
CA LEU A 159 4.60 -13.68 10.36
C LEU A 159 4.95 -13.60 11.84
N ALA A 160 5.94 -12.79 12.17
CA ALA A 160 6.37 -12.57 13.55
C ALA A 160 5.76 -11.29 14.12
N ASN A 161 5.16 -11.40 15.30
CA ASN A 161 4.78 -10.28 16.14
C ASN A 161 5.80 -10.13 17.27
N CYS A 162 6.91 -9.46 16.98
CA CYS A 162 8.03 -9.29 17.90
C CYS A 162 8.61 -7.88 17.76
N THR A 163 8.74 -7.18 18.88
CA THR A 163 9.39 -5.86 18.96
C THR A 163 10.83 -5.93 19.44
N GLU A 164 11.18 -6.97 20.20
CA GLU A 164 12.52 -7.19 20.75
C GLU A 164 13.51 -7.69 19.70
N PHE A 165 13.02 -8.44 18.72
CA PHE A 165 13.85 -9.09 17.70
C PHE A 165 13.45 -8.70 16.29
N ILE A 166 14.45 -8.54 15.43
CA ILE A 166 14.26 -8.70 13.99
C ILE A 166 14.52 -10.17 13.66
N ILE A 167 13.52 -10.86 13.12
CA ILE A 167 13.55 -12.28 12.83
C ILE A 167 13.77 -12.47 11.33
N LEU A 168 14.96 -12.92 10.96
CA LEU A 168 15.28 -13.26 9.58
C LEU A 168 15.06 -14.76 9.37
N ALA A 169 14.34 -15.13 8.31
CA ALA A 169 14.05 -16.52 7.97
C ALA A 169 14.74 -16.93 6.68
N LYS A 170 15.64 -17.90 6.78
CA LYS A 170 16.09 -18.65 5.60
C LYS A 170 15.13 -19.82 5.42
N SER A 171 14.32 -19.74 4.37
CA SER A 171 13.30 -20.74 4.07
C SER A 171 13.71 -21.64 2.91
N SER A 172 13.33 -22.90 3.00
CA SER A 172 13.35 -23.84 1.89
C SER A 172 12.01 -24.57 1.84
N ALA A 173 11.62 -25.00 0.64
CA ALA A 173 10.37 -25.69 0.42
C ALA A 173 10.54 -26.76 -0.64
N ALA A 174 9.96 -27.92 -0.39
CA ALA A 174 9.74 -28.96 -1.37
C ALA A 174 8.24 -29.24 -1.43
N GLU A 175 7.76 -29.60 -2.62
CA GLU A 175 6.37 -29.98 -2.82
C GLU A 175 6.32 -31.33 -3.52
N SER A 176 5.41 -32.19 -3.07
CA SER A 176 5.11 -33.45 -3.71
C SER A 176 3.61 -33.66 -3.77
N ARG A 177 3.14 -34.47 -4.72
CA ARG A 177 1.73 -34.83 -4.85
C ARG A 177 1.54 -36.31 -4.52
N GLN A 178 0.65 -36.57 -3.57
CA GLN A 178 0.29 -37.91 -3.12
C GLN A 178 -1.22 -38.09 -3.29
N GLY A 179 -1.63 -38.63 -4.45
CA GLY A 179 -3.04 -38.75 -4.81
C GLY A 179 -3.73 -37.38 -4.92
N ALA A 180 -4.76 -37.16 -4.11
CA ALA A 180 -5.51 -35.90 -4.04
C ALA A 180 -4.95 -34.91 -3.00
N THR A 181 -3.78 -35.18 -2.43
CA THR A 181 -3.13 -34.32 -1.45
C THR A 181 -1.83 -33.75 -2.02
N VAL A 182 -1.65 -32.44 -1.89
CA VAL A 182 -0.36 -31.76 -2.09
C VAL A 182 0.33 -31.68 -0.74
N VAL A 183 1.51 -32.28 -0.64
CA VAL A 183 2.35 -32.28 0.55
C VAL A 183 3.45 -31.25 0.37
N GLN A 184 3.51 -30.27 1.26
CA GLN A 184 4.51 -29.21 1.29
C GLN A 184 5.45 -29.44 2.47
N ASP A 185 6.70 -29.77 2.20
CA ASP A 185 7.74 -29.85 3.24
C ASP A 185 8.44 -28.49 3.32
N ARG A 186 8.28 -27.81 4.46
CA ARG A 186 8.78 -26.46 4.71
C ARG A 186 9.84 -26.52 5.81
N SER A 187 11.01 -25.94 5.56
CA SER A 187 12.04 -25.76 6.59
C SER A 187 12.37 -24.27 6.73
N LEU A 188 12.33 -23.78 7.97
CA LEU A 188 12.64 -22.40 8.33
C LEU A 188 13.78 -22.36 9.36
N GLU A 189 14.91 -21.82 8.94
CA GLU A 189 16.02 -21.47 9.84
C GLU A 189 15.87 -19.99 10.25
N LEU A 190 15.55 -19.74 11.51
CA LEU A 190 15.29 -18.40 12.04
C LEU A 190 16.50 -17.84 12.77
N THR A 191 16.96 -16.68 12.33
CA THR A 191 18.00 -15.90 13.00
C THR A 191 17.34 -14.73 13.73
N LEU A 192 17.66 -14.57 15.01
CA LEU A 192 17.17 -13.49 15.86
C LEU A 192 18.24 -12.41 15.98
N LEU A 193 17.89 -11.16 15.65
CA LEU A 193 18.75 -9.99 15.86
C LEU A 193 18.10 -9.07 16.88
N ASP A 194 18.88 -8.51 17.81
CA ASP A 194 18.40 -7.51 18.76
C ASP A 194 17.92 -6.26 18.01
N ALA A 195 16.61 -6.02 18.02
CA ALA A 195 16.00 -4.93 17.26
C ALA A 195 16.48 -3.55 17.74
N LEU A 196 16.71 -3.38 19.05
CA LEU A 196 17.18 -2.14 19.63
C LEU A 196 18.64 -1.88 19.27
N ALA A 197 19.49 -2.91 19.34
CA ALA A 197 20.90 -2.78 18.94
C ALA A 197 21.03 -2.49 17.44
N VAL A 198 20.28 -3.21 16.59
CA VAL A 198 20.31 -3.01 15.13
C VAL A 198 19.84 -1.60 14.76
N ALA A 199 18.72 -1.14 15.31
CA ALA A 199 18.15 0.17 15.02
C ALA A 199 18.81 1.32 15.81
N ALA A 200 19.81 1.03 16.66
CA ALA A 200 20.44 2.03 17.52
C ALA A 200 20.95 3.27 16.76
N PRO A 201 21.57 3.18 15.58
CA PRO A 201 22.05 4.35 14.84
C PRO A 201 20.94 5.34 14.46
N THR A 202 19.76 4.82 14.10
CA THR A 202 18.60 5.58 13.60
C THR A 202 17.55 5.82 14.68
N LYS A 203 17.83 5.42 15.92
CA LYS A 203 16.94 5.63 17.07
C LYS A 203 16.68 7.13 17.24
N ASN A 204 15.39 7.50 17.29
CA ASN A 204 14.89 8.88 17.38
C ASN A 204 15.19 9.78 16.15
N GLY A 205 15.66 9.20 15.04
CA GLY A 205 15.96 9.96 13.83
C GLY A 205 17.23 10.81 13.90
N ILE A 206 17.34 11.79 13.00
CA ILE A 206 18.38 12.81 13.03
C ILE A 206 17.73 14.09 13.57
N SER A 207 18.39 14.77 14.51
CA SER A 207 17.88 16.00 15.12
C SER A 207 18.98 17.00 15.42
N GLU A 208 18.61 18.22 15.84
CA GLU A 208 19.56 19.30 16.20
C GLU A 208 20.59 19.60 15.10
N MET A 209 20.24 19.37 13.83
CA MET A 209 21.13 19.58 12.69
C MET A 209 21.42 21.08 12.52
N ARG A 210 22.70 21.45 12.53
CA ARG A 210 23.15 22.84 12.42
C ARG A 210 24.58 22.94 11.91
N LEU A 211 24.92 24.10 11.36
CA LEU A 211 26.28 24.41 10.92
C LEU A 211 27.00 25.25 11.99
N GLU A 212 28.10 24.72 12.53
CA GLU A 212 29.01 25.44 13.42
C GLU A 212 30.28 25.83 12.64
N GLY A 213 30.29 27.05 12.09
CA GLY A 213 31.36 27.50 11.21
C GLY A 213 31.38 26.70 9.91
N GLN A 214 32.30 25.74 9.79
CA GLN A 214 32.41 24.82 8.65
C GLN A 214 32.14 23.36 9.04
N THR A 215 31.69 23.13 10.27
CA THR A 215 31.38 21.79 10.78
C THR A 215 29.87 21.61 10.82
N LEU A 216 29.37 20.63 10.08
CA LEU A 216 28.00 20.19 10.21
C LEU A 216 27.89 19.30 11.45
N VAL A 217 26.99 19.67 12.37
CA VAL A 217 26.75 18.95 13.62
C VAL A 217 25.29 18.54 13.68
N PHE A 218 25.02 17.30 14.07
CA PHE A 218 23.67 16.82 14.34
C PHE A 218 23.70 15.74 15.40
N ARG A 219 22.55 15.52 16.06
CA ARG A 219 22.32 14.41 16.96
C ARG A 219 21.76 13.23 16.16
N ALA A 220 22.28 12.05 16.47
CA ALA A 220 21.78 10.77 15.97
C ALA A 220 21.75 9.75 17.12
N GLY A 221 21.23 8.57 16.85
CA GLY A 221 21.31 7.44 17.78
C GLY A 221 22.75 6.95 17.99
N ASP A 222 22.92 5.94 18.83
CA ASP A 222 24.24 5.41 19.17
C ASP A 222 24.87 4.61 18.02
N LEU A 223 25.72 5.28 17.24
CA LEU A 223 26.46 4.69 16.10
C LEU A 223 27.45 3.59 16.53
N THR A 224 27.78 3.48 17.83
CA THR A 224 28.71 2.47 18.33
C THR A 224 28.06 1.12 18.57
N LYS A 225 26.72 1.08 18.74
CA LYS A 225 25.98 -0.16 19.00
C LYS A 225 25.79 -1.03 17.76
N ASN A 226 25.79 -0.43 16.58
CA ASN A 226 25.75 -1.15 15.31
C ASN A 226 26.64 -0.43 14.29
N PRO A 227 27.79 -1.01 13.90
CA PRO A 227 28.70 -0.40 12.92
C PRO A 227 28.21 -0.57 11.47
N ASN A 228 27.19 -1.40 11.23
CA ASN A 228 26.72 -1.72 9.89
C ASN A 228 25.65 -0.73 9.42
N PHE A 229 26.09 0.51 9.17
CA PHE A 229 25.26 1.59 8.64
C PHE A 229 25.98 2.36 7.53
N SER A 230 25.22 3.17 6.80
CA SER A 230 25.70 4.11 5.81
C SER A 230 25.25 5.52 6.17
N LEU A 231 26.22 6.44 6.24
CA LEU A 231 25.98 7.87 6.43
C LEU A 231 26.24 8.59 5.10
N LYS A 232 25.19 9.14 4.50
CA LYS A 232 25.24 9.86 3.24
C LYS A 232 25.11 11.35 3.48
N LEU A 233 25.97 12.13 2.82
CA LEU A 233 25.90 13.59 2.82
C LEU A 233 25.58 14.08 1.41
N ASN A 234 24.56 14.91 1.30
CA ASN A 234 24.26 15.71 0.12
C ASN A 234 24.37 17.20 0.47
N VAL A 235 25.20 17.95 -0.26
CA VAL A 235 25.29 19.40 -0.15
C VAL A 235 25.03 20.00 -1.51
N GLU A 236 23.99 20.82 -1.59
CA GLU A 236 23.58 21.52 -2.80
C GLU A 236 23.69 23.03 -2.60
N ARG A 237 24.33 23.71 -3.53
CA ARG A 237 24.36 25.16 -3.61
C ARG A 237 23.20 25.63 -4.47
N ARG A 238 22.30 26.42 -3.89
CA ARG A 238 21.15 26.99 -4.58
C ARG A 238 21.57 28.21 -5.39
N ASN A 239 21.21 28.24 -6.66
CA ASN A 239 21.48 29.37 -7.56
C ASN A 239 20.17 30.10 -7.90
N LEU A 240 20.17 31.44 -7.87
CA LEU A 240 18.94 32.22 -8.11
C LEU A 240 18.44 32.11 -9.57
N LEU A 241 19.37 32.07 -10.53
CA LEU A 241 19.08 32.14 -11.97
C LEU A 241 19.68 30.98 -12.78
N LYS A 242 20.37 30.05 -12.11
CA LYS A 242 21.03 28.90 -12.75
C LYS A 242 20.55 27.62 -12.09
N LYS A 243 20.82 26.48 -12.74
CA LYS A 243 20.62 25.16 -12.12
C LYS A 243 21.42 25.06 -10.82
N ASP A 244 20.85 24.44 -9.82
CA ASP A 244 21.52 24.16 -8.56
C ASP A 244 22.73 23.25 -8.79
N GLU A 245 23.74 23.44 -7.95
CA GLU A 245 25.02 22.77 -8.07
C GLU A 245 25.23 21.83 -6.89
N THR A 246 25.36 20.53 -7.18
CA THR A 246 25.69 19.52 -6.18
C THR A 246 27.19 19.57 -5.90
N LEU A 247 27.55 19.94 -4.67
CA LEU A 247 28.94 19.98 -4.22
C LEU A 247 29.41 18.59 -3.76
N ILE A 248 28.53 17.83 -3.11
CA ILE A 248 28.75 16.44 -2.71
C ILE A 248 27.42 15.69 -2.69
N ASN A 249 27.44 14.41 -3.07
CA ASN A 249 26.31 13.51 -2.92
C ASN A 249 26.84 12.07 -2.86
N ARG A 250 27.32 11.64 -1.68
CA ARG A 250 27.91 10.32 -1.50
C ARG A 250 27.88 9.84 -0.06
N ASN A 251 28.15 8.55 0.12
CA ASN A 251 28.38 7.97 1.44
C ASN A 251 29.74 8.44 1.96
N LEU A 252 29.79 8.76 3.26
CA LEU A 252 30.99 9.15 3.98
C LEU A 252 31.71 7.91 4.50
N ALA A 253 33.04 7.93 4.42
CA ALA A 253 33.88 6.93 5.05
C ALA A 253 33.95 7.16 6.57
N PRO A 254 34.22 6.13 7.39
CA PRO A 254 34.26 6.26 8.85
C PRO A 254 35.22 7.32 9.40
N ASN A 255 36.27 7.67 8.65
CA ASN A 255 37.24 8.72 9.01
C ASN A 255 36.82 10.14 8.61
N GLU A 256 35.71 10.29 7.89
CA GLU A 256 35.20 11.58 7.39
C GLU A 256 34.16 12.22 8.34
N TYR A 257 33.82 11.54 9.43
CA TYR A 257 32.98 12.05 10.50
C TYR A 257 33.52 11.61 11.85
N THR A 258 33.13 12.31 12.90
CA THR A 258 33.40 11.89 14.29
C THR A 258 32.09 11.71 15.03
N PHE A 259 32.00 10.69 15.86
CA PHE A 259 30.87 10.46 16.76
C PHE A 259 31.32 10.65 18.21
N LEU A 260 30.63 11.52 18.93
CA LEU A 260 30.84 11.75 20.36
C LEU A 260 29.59 11.33 21.10
N LYS A 261 29.68 10.22 21.85
CA LYS A 261 28.57 9.73 22.65
C LYS A 261 28.17 10.80 23.68
N SER A 262 26.88 11.12 23.73
CA SER A 262 26.33 12.17 24.60
C SER A 262 25.39 11.61 25.67
N SER A 263 24.73 10.49 25.39
CA SER A 263 23.92 9.72 26.32
C SER A 263 24.08 8.22 26.01
N GLU A 264 23.39 7.36 26.75
CA GLU A 264 23.40 5.91 26.49
C GLU A 264 22.86 5.54 25.10
N GLU A 265 21.97 6.37 24.53
CA GLU A 265 21.22 6.06 23.31
C GLU A 265 21.50 7.03 22.16
N SER A 266 22.26 8.10 22.39
CA SER A 266 22.49 9.14 21.38
C SER A 266 23.88 9.76 21.46
N GLY A 267 24.33 10.31 20.34
CA GLY A 267 25.55 11.09 20.28
C GLY A 267 25.51 12.17 19.22
N LEU A 268 26.55 13.00 19.26
CA LEU A 268 26.76 14.07 18.30
C LEU A 268 27.66 13.58 17.19
N VAL A 269 27.17 13.68 15.96
CA VAL A 269 27.95 13.46 14.75
C VAL A 269 28.47 14.82 14.27
N LYS A 270 29.76 14.88 13.95
CA LYS A 270 30.40 16.06 13.37
C LYS A 270 31.04 15.72 12.04
N ILE A 271 30.78 16.54 11.03
CA ILE A 271 31.35 16.42 9.69
C ILE A 271 32.03 17.74 9.32
N ASP A 272 33.33 17.70 9.05
CA ASP A 272 34.11 18.88 8.68
C ASP A 272 34.03 19.12 7.16
N LEU A 273 33.23 20.11 6.76
CA LEU A 273 33.01 20.45 5.35
C LEU A 273 34.24 21.12 4.72
N SER A 274 35.15 21.68 5.53
CA SER A 274 36.42 22.24 5.01
C SER A 274 37.30 21.13 4.49
N LYS A 275 37.39 20.01 5.21
CA LYS A 275 38.16 18.85 4.79
C LYS A 275 37.53 18.11 3.60
N LEU A 276 36.20 18.05 3.54
CA LEU A 276 35.51 17.32 2.47
C LEU A 276 35.40 18.10 1.15
N LEU A 277 35.19 19.43 1.21
CA LEU A 277 34.81 20.24 0.04
C LEU A 277 35.61 21.53 -0.11
N GLY A 278 36.59 21.79 0.76
CA GLY A 278 37.25 23.10 0.83
C GLY A 278 36.39 24.17 1.53
N GLY A 279 35.29 23.75 2.17
CA GLY A 279 34.37 24.61 2.91
C GLY A 279 33.18 25.05 2.07
N ILE A 280 32.16 25.59 2.75
CA ILE A 280 30.98 26.17 2.13
C ILE A 280 30.97 27.69 2.28
N ASN A 281 30.58 28.39 1.22
CA ASN A 281 30.43 29.84 1.23
C ASN A 281 29.10 30.22 1.87
N THR A 282 29.12 30.56 3.15
CA THR A 282 27.91 30.92 3.93
C THR A 282 27.18 32.17 3.43
N LYS A 283 27.74 32.96 2.50
CA LYS A 283 27.03 34.05 1.82
C LYS A 283 26.07 33.58 0.74
N LYS A 284 26.17 32.32 0.32
CA LYS A 284 25.27 31.69 -0.66
C LYS A 284 24.36 30.70 0.06
N LYS A 285 23.15 30.54 -0.47
CA LYS A 285 22.16 29.59 0.03
C LYS A 285 22.61 28.15 -0.25
N HIS A 286 22.72 27.34 0.79
CA HIS A 286 23.08 25.92 0.68
C HIS A 286 22.01 25.06 1.36
N VAL A 287 21.72 23.90 0.77
CA VAL A 287 20.91 22.85 1.40
C VAL A 287 21.84 21.70 1.76
N LEU A 288 21.91 21.39 3.06
CA LEU A 288 22.70 20.28 3.59
C LEU A 288 21.70 19.22 4.01
N LYS A 289 21.82 18.03 3.45
CA LYS A 289 20.97 16.88 3.76
C LYS A 289 21.83 15.71 4.18
N VAL A 290 21.43 15.03 5.24
CA VAL A 290 22.06 13.82 5.74
C VAL A 290 21.05 12.69 5.70
N ASP A 291 21.46 11.55 5.17
CA ASP A 291 20.71 10.29 5.24
C ASP A 291 21.53 9.27 6.03
N LEU A 292 20.93 8.65 7.04
CA LEU A 292 21.52 7.58 7.84
C LEU A 292 20.70 6.31 7.65
N ASN A 293 21.32 5.24 7.16
CA ASN A 293 20.64 3.99 6.85
C ASN A 293 21.37 2.80 7.49
N VAL A 294 20.68 1.99 8.27
CA VAL A 294 21.20 0.71 8.77
C VAL A 294 21.18 -0.31 7.63
N LEU A 295 22.31 -0.96 7.38
CA LEU A 295 22.49 -1.90 6.28
C LEU A 295 22.06 -3.31 6.68
N LEU A 296 20.75 -3.55 6.71
CA LEU A 296 20.18 -4.87 6.97
C LEU A 296 19.37 -5.35 5.76
N ASN A 297 19.63 -6.58 5.30
CA ASN A 297 18.76 -7.21 4.32
C ASN A 297 17.47 -7.69 4.99
N THR A 298 16.39 -6.93 4.81
CA THR A 298 15.07 -7.21 5.39
C THR A 298 14.18 -8.03 4.48
N SER A 299 14.63 -8.46 3.29
CA SER A 299 13.80 -9.26 2.36
C SER A 299 13.36 -10.60 2.95
N ALA A 300 14.11 -11.10 3.93
CA ALA A 300 13.85 -12.34 4.66
C ALA A 300 13.23 -12.10 6.05
N ALA A 301 12.89 -10.85 6.40
CA ALA A 301 12.36 -10.55 7.72
C ALA A 301 10.89 -11.03 7.85
N LEU A 302 10.58 -11.73 8.92
CA LEU A 302 9.22 -12.20 9.22
C LEU A 302 8.38 -11.17 9.98
N ASN A 303 8.99 -10.13 10.55
CA ASN A 303 8.30 -9.17 11.39
C ASN A 303 7.17 -8.45 10.64
N ARG A 304 6.00 -8.33 11.29
CA ARG A 304 4.88 -7.52 10.79
C ARG A 304 5.24 -6.03 10.70
N SER A 305 6.05 -5.56 11.63
CA SER A 305 6.59 -4.20 11.66
C SER A 305 8.05 -4.26 12.03
N LEU A 306 8.87 -3.51 11.30
CA LEU A 306 10.30 -3.35 11.60
C LEU A 306 10.53 -2.00 12.29
N PRO A 307 11.59 -1.89 13.12
CA PRO A 307 12.01 -0.58 13.62
C PRO A 307 12.46 0.31 12.44
N ASN A 308 12.47 1.63 12.65
CA ASN A 308 12.96 2.56 11.64
C ASN A 308 14.47 2.36 11.42
N LEU A 309 14.83 1.78 10.27
CA LEU A 309 16.22 1.53 9.86
C LEU A 309 16.80 2.65 8.99
N SER A 310 16.07 3.75 8.82
CA SER A 310 16.52 4.93 8.10
C SER A 310 16.09 6.21 8.82
N ALA A 311 16.93 7.24 8.70
CA ALA A 311 16.67 8.59 9.18
C ALA A 311 17.23 9.60 8.18
N SER A 312 16.53 10.71 7.98
CA SER A 312 16.93 11.76 7.05
C SER A 312 16.57 13.11 7.63
N GLU A 313 17.46 14.09 7.49
CA GLU A 313 17.21 15.47 7.90
C GLU A 313 17.91 16.44 6.95
N SER A 314 17.37 17.65 6.83
CA SER A 314 17.99 18.69 6.01
C SER A 314 17.85 20.07 6.62
N ILE A 315 18.90 20.88 6.45
CA ILE A 315 18.90 22.29 6.81
C ILE A 315 19.24 23.16 5.61
N THR A 316 18.71 24.37 5.63
CA THR A 316 19.10 25.42 4.68
C THR A 316 19.93 26.47 5.41
N VAL A 317 21.14 26.71 4.92
CA VAL A 317 22.06 27.72 5.45
C VAL A 317 21.94 28.97 4.59
N ASN A 318 21.92 30.14 5.25
CA ASN A 318 21.72 31.46 4.65
C ASN A 318 20.32 31.61 4.02
N ASN A 319 19.32 31.65 4.91
CA ASN A 319 17.92 31.93 4.59
C ASN A 319 17.71 33.39 4.19
#